data_AF-A0A2N5IR54-F1
#
_entry.id   AF-A0A2N5IR54-F1
#
_cell.length_a   1.000
_cell.length_b   1.000
_cell.length_c   1.000
_cell.angle_alpha   90.00
_cell.angle_beta   90.00
_cell.angle_gamma   90.00
#
_symmetry.space_group_name_H-M   'P 1'
#
loop_
_entity.id
_entity.type
_entity.pdbx_description
1 polymer ?
#
loop_
_entity_poly.entity_id
_entity_poly.type
_entity_poly.pdbx_seq_one_letter_code
_entity_poly.pdbx_strand_id
1 'polypeptide(L)'
;TVDELGLLNELWELVRVKANLFTPSKKPVARESTRDGRPRRVYDAPRTPWERLKEFDEADRAAGGPGFIPDDKREEIEHTLATVNPAELVRRIHDIQDRLEALAAPRTARLARRMGPDMAYLNKTLARIAGVEPEDDETPQADAD
;
A
#
# COMPACT_ATOMS: atom_id res chain seq x y z
N THR A 1 3.62 13.04 18.49
CA THR A 1 3.30 13.09 19.93
C THR A 1 2.82 11.72 20.38
N VAL A 2 2.56 11.49 21.68
CA VAL A 2 2.04 10.18 22.16
C VAL A 2 0.70 9.85 21.50
N ASP A 3 -0.18 10.84 21.34
CA ASP A 3 -1.50 10.67 20.72
C ASP A 3 -1.41 10.27 19.24
N GLU A 4 -0.49 10.88 18.47
CA GLU A 4 -0.25 10.53 17.07
C GLU A 4 0.25 9.09 16.93
N LEU A 5 1.14 8.65 17.83
CA LEU A 5 1.64 7.29 17.83
C LEU A 5 0.52 6.29 18.17
N GLY A 6 -0.36 6.65 19.10
CA GLY A 6 -1.55 5.86 19.41
C GLY A 6 -2.45 5.66 18.20
N LEU A 7 -2.76 6.74 17.47
CA LEU A 7 -3.56 6.68 16.25
C LEU A 7 -2.89 5.88 15.13
N LEU A 8 -1.57 6.00 14.97
CA LEU A 8 -0.82 5.21 13.97
C LEU A 8 -0.85 3.71 14.28
N ASN A 9 -0.71 3.34 15.55
CA ASN A 9 -0.81 1.94 15.96
C ASN A 9 -2.23 1.40 15.72
N GLU A 10 -3.26 2.16 16.09
CA GLU A 10 -4.66 1.79 15.82
C GLU A 10 -4.92 1.64 14.31
N LEU A 11 -4.43 2.59 13.50
CA LEU A 11 -4.55 2.51 12.05
C LEU A 11 -3.91 1.24 11.51
N TRP A 12 -2.72 0.89 11.97
CA TRP A 12 -2.01 -0.31 11.53
C TRP A 12 -2.79 -1.60 11.85
N GLU A 13 -3.37 -1.69 13.04
CA GLU A 13 -4.22 -2.82 13.47
C GLU A 13 -5.42 -3.02 12.52
N LEU A 14 -6.05 -1.94 12.08
CA LEU A 14 -7.19 -2.01 11.15
C LEU A 14 -6.74 -2.30 9.71
N VAL A 15 -5.67 -1.63 9.26
CA VAL A 15 -5.15 -1.79 7.91
C VAL A 15 -4.64 -3.21 7.68
N ARG A 16 -3.95 -3.83 8.67
CA ARG A 16 -3.50 -5.22 8.53
C ARG A 16 -4.66 -6.18 8.34
N VAL A 17 -5.79 -5.97 9.03
CA VAL A 17 -6.99 -6.79 8.89
C VAL A 17 -7.57 -6.61 7.49
N LYS A 18 -7.77 -5.36 7.06
CA LYS A 18 -8.29 -5.05 5.72
C LYS A 18 -7.41 -5.64 4.62
N ALA A 19 -6.10 -5.43 4.70
CA ALA A 19 -5.16 -5.84 3.67
C ALA A 19 -5.01 -7.37 3.59
N ASN A 20 -4.93 -8.06 4.72
CA ASN A 20 -4.65 -9.48 4.74
C ASN A 20 -5.89 -10.35 4.60
N LEU A 21 -7.05 -9.89 5.11
CA LEU A 21 -8.26 -10.69 5.19
C LEU A 21 -9.32 -10.30 4.14
N PHE A 22 -9.35 -9.04 3.70
CA PHE A 22 -10.45 -8.51 2.87
C PHE A 22 -10.02 -7.90 1.53
N THR A 23 -8.72 -7.87 1.23
CA THR A 23 -8.20 -7.27 -0.01
C THR A 23 -7.57 -8.34 -0.90
N PRO A 24 -8.30 -8.83 -1.92
CA PRO A 24 -7.75 -9.74 -2.91
C PRO A 24 -6.63 -9.06 -3.70
N SER A 25 -5.51 -9.76 -3.86
CA SER A 25 -4.37 -9.32 -4.69
C SER A 25 -4.07 -10.37 -5.77
N LYS A 26 -3.38 -9.95 -6.84
CA LYS A 26 -2.86 -10.86 -7.88
C LYS A 26 -1.35 -11.01 -7.73
N LYS A 27 -0.84 -12.23 -7.83
CA LYS A 27 0.59 -12.57 -7.82
C LYS A 27 1.01 -13.10 -9.20
N PRO A 28 2.19 -12.70 -9.71
CA PRO A 28 2.74 -13.34 -10.91
C PRO A 28 3.10 -14.79 -10.60
N VAL A 29 2.58 -15.72 -11.41
CA VAL A 29 2.80 -17.17 -11.25
C VAL A 29 3.66 -17.77 -12.36
N ALA A 30 3.70 -17.14 -13.53
CA ALA A 30 4.53 -17.60 -14.64
C ALA A 30 4.98 -16.44 -15.53
N ARG A 31 5.91 -16.75 -16.43
CA ARG A 31 6.29 -15.90 -17.55
C ARG A 31 6.00 -16.67 -18.84
N GLU A 32 5.38 -16.00 -19.79
CA GLU A 32 5.13 -16.54 -21.12
C GLU A 32 5.66 -15.58 -22.18
N SER A 33 5.79 -16.05 -23.42
CA SER A 33 6.14 -15.19 -24.56
C SER A 33 4.89 -14.89 -25.37
N THR A 34 4.72 -13.62 -25.72
CA THR A 34 3.69 -13.17 -26.68
C THR A 34 4.01 -13.73 -28.07
N ARG A 35 3.04 -13.73 -28.99
CA ARG A 35 3.24 -14.17 -30.39
C ARG A 35 4.47 -13.54 -31.06
N ASP A 36 4.77 -12.28 -30.73
CA ASP A 36 5.93 -11.54 -31.26
C ASP A 36 7.22 -11.74 -30.43
N GLY A 37 7.26 -12.74 -29.53
CA GLY A 37 8.41 -13.08 -28.70
C GLY A 37 8.60 -12.22 -27.43
N ARG A 38 7.73 -11.22 -27.19
CA ARG A 38 7.85 -10.34 -26.01
C ARG A 38 7.47 -11.05 -24.71
N PRO A 39 8.26 -10.96 -23.63
CA PRO A 39 7.95 -11.60 -22.36
C PRO A 39 6.72 -10.94 -21.72
N ARG A 40 5.78 -11.76 -21.25
CA ARG A 40 4.57 -11.38 -20.54
C ARG A 40 4.49 -12.11 -19.21
N ARG A 41 4.02 -11.44 -18.17
CA ARG A 41 3.72 -12.07 -16.87
C ARG A 41 2.31 -12.65 -16.87
N VAL A 42 2.18 -13.87 -16.38
CA VAL A 42 0.89 -14.52 -16.11
C VAL A 42 0.62 -14.38 -14.62
N TYR A 43 -0.61 -13.98 -14.28
CA TYR A 43 -1.04 -13.74 -12.91
C TYR A 43 -2.07 -14.79 -12.50
N ASP A 44 -2.16 -15.06 -11.20
CA ASP A 44 -3.22 -15.87 -10.63
C ASP A 44 -4.58 -15.13 -10.60
N ALA A 45 -5.61 -15.88 -10.23
CA ALA A 45 -6.88 -15.29 -9.82
C ALA A 45 -6.68 -14.48 -8.53
N PRO A 46 -7.37 -13.33 -8.37
CA PRO A 46 -7.32 -12.55 -7.15
C PRO A 46 -7.72 -13.39 -5.94
N ARG A 47 -6.87 -13.40 -4.91
CA ARG A 47 -7.10 -14.06 -3.63
C ARG A 47 -6.52 -13.23 -2.50
N THR A 48 -7.08 -13.35 -1.30
CA THR A 48 -6.55 -12.67 -0.12
C THR A 48 -5.24 -13.33 0.33
N PRO A 49 -4.34 -12.61 1.02
CA PRO A 49 -3.18 -13.22 1.65
C PRO A 49 -3.54 -14.38 2.59
N TRP A 50 -4.63 -14.26 3.36
CA TRP A 50 -5.12 -15.33 4.22
C TRP A 50 -5.53 -16.58 3.46
N GLU A 51 -6.31 -16.45 2.39
CA GLU A 51 -6.73 -17.60 1.57
C GLU A 51 -5.53 -18.38 1.02
N ARG A 52 -4.48 -17.67 0.60
CA ARG A 52 -3.24 -18.33 0.13
C ARG A 52 -2.51 -19.05 1.25
N LEU A 53 -2.36 -18.40 2.41
CA LEU A 53 -1.68 -19.00 3.55
C LEU A 53 -2.42 -20.27 4.02
N LYS A 54 -3.75 -20.21 4.05
CA LYS A 54 -4.63 -21.33 4.39
C LYS A 54 -4.48 -22.50 3.42
N GLU A 55 -4.45 -22.24 2.11
CA GLU A 55 -4.21 -23.26 1.08
C GLU A 55 -2.84 -23.95 1.27
N PHE A 56 -1.77 -23.18 1.50
CA PHE A 56 -0.44 -23.76 1.72
C PHE A 56 -0.36 -24.59 3.01
N ASP A 57 -1.00 -24.12 4.09
CA ASP A 57 -1.07 -24.85 5.34
C ASP A 57 -1.85 -26.17 5.21
N GLU A 58 -2.98 -26.15 4.49
CA GLU A 58 -3.78 -27.35 4.22
C GLU A 58 -3.02 -28.35 3.33
N ALA A 59 -2.25 -27.87 2.36
CA ALA A 59 -1.41 -28.71 1.51
C ALA A 59 -0.28 -29.38 2.31
N ASP A 60 0.38 -28.67 3.24
CA ASP A 60 1.42 -29.23 4.11
C ASP A 60 0.85 -30.32 5.03
N ARG A 61 -0.30 -30.05 5.66
CA ARG A 61 -1.00 -31.02 6.50
C ARG A 61 -1.43 -32.26 5.72
N ALA A 62 -1.94 -32.08 4.50
CA ALA A 62 -2.31 -33.21 3.62
C ALA A 62 -1.10 -34.06 3.21
N ALA A 63 0.10 -33.46 3.13
CA ALA A 63 1.36 -34.16 2.91
C ALA A 63 1.94 -34.83 4.17
N GLY A 64 1.25 -34.73 5.32
CA GLY A 64 1.69 -35.27 6.60
C GLY A 64 2.58 -34.34 7.43
N GLY A 65 2.73 -33.08 7.01
CA GLY A 65 3.42 -32.04 7.76
C GLY A 65 2.56 -31.49 8.93
N PRO A 66 3.18 -30.72 9.84
CA PRO A 66 2.48 -30.14 10.99
C PRO A 66 1.57 -28.95 10.64
N GLY A 67 1.66 -28.40 9.42
CA GLY A 67 1.12 -27.09 9.08
C GLY A 67 2.00 -25.94 9.60
N PHE A 68 1.71 -24.74 9.12
CA PHE A 68 2.40 -23.48 9.46
C PHE A 68 1.56 -22.58 10.36
N ILE A 69 0.25 -22.83 10.49
CA ILE A 69 -0.70 -22.02 11.25
C ILE A 69 -1.13 -22.81 12.48
N PRO A 70 -0.90 -22.30 13.70
CA PRO A 70 -1.51 -22.84 14.91
C PRO A 70 -3.05 -22.84 14.84
N ASP A 71 -3.71 -23.87 15.36
CA ASP A 71 -5.16 -24.04 15.23
C ASP A 71 -5.96 -22.94 15.94
N ASP A 72 -5.50 -22.51 17.12
CA ASP A 72 -6.05 -21.36 17.86
C ASP A 72 -5.99 -20.08 17.03
N LYS A 73 -4.88 -19.86 16.32
CA LYS A 73 -4.71 -18.69 15.46
C LYS A 73 -5.57 -18.74 14.21
N ARG A 74 -5.75 -19.93 13.65
CA ARG A 74 -6.67 -20.15 12.53
C ARG A 74 -8.11 -19.83 12.94
N GLU A 75 -8.56 -20.33 14.09
CA GLU A 75 -9.90 -20.05 14.62
C GLU A 75 -10.12 -18.55 14.88
N GLU A 76 -9.14 -17.87 15.47
CA GLU A 76 -9.18 -16.41 15.71
C GLU A 76 -9.39 -15.61 14.40
N ILE A 77 -8.66 -15.97 13.34
CA ILE A 77 -8.74 -15.28 12.05
C ILE A 77 -10.07 -15.57 11.34
N GLU A 78 -10.54 -16.81 11.36
CA GLU A 78 -11.84 -17.19 10.79
C GLU A 78 -13.00 -16.50 11.55
N HIS A 79 -12.90 -16.39 12.87
CA HIS A 79 -13.85 -15.61 13.66
C HIS A 79 -13.84 -14.13 13.29
N THR A 80 -12.66 -13.55 13.08
CA THR A 80 -12.50 -12.16 12.62
C THR A 80 -13.15 -11.96 11.24
N LEU A 81 -12.95 -12.89 10.31
CA LEU A 81 -13.58 -12.85 8.97
C LEU A 81 -15.10 -12.89 9.05
N ALA A 82 -15.66 -13.72 9.94
CA ALA A 82 -17.11 -13.88 10.08
C ALA A 82 -17.80 -12.68 10.76
N THR A 83 -17.07 -11.93 11.60
CA THR A 83 -17.66 -10.88 12.46
C THR A 83 -17.41 -9.47 11.97
N VAL A 84 -16.27 -9.21 11.31
CA VAL A 84 -15.90 -7.86 10.90
C VAL A 84 -16.66 -7.43 9.67
N ASN A 85 -17.36 -6.30 9.76
CA ASN A 85 -17.96 -5.62 8.60
C ASN A 85 -16.90 -4.84 7.82
N PRO A 86 -16.58 -5.21 6.56
CA PRO A 86 -15.52 -4.54 5.80
C PRO A 86 -15.79 -3.05 5.55
N ALA A 87 -17.06 -2.65 5.42
CA ALA A 87 -17.42 -1.25 5.18
C ALA A 87 -17.19 -0.40 6.43
N GLU A 88 -17.48 -0.93 7.61
CA GLU A 88 -17.20 -0.27 8.88
C GLU A 88 -15.70 -0.16 9.14
N LEU A 89 -14.96 -1.22 8.86
CA LEU A 89 -13.51 -1.24 8.94
C LEU A 89 -12.88 -0.11 8.09
N VAL A 90 -13.33 0.05 6.85
CA VAL A 90 -12.86 1.13 5.96
C VAL A 90 -13.21 2.51 6.49
N ARG A 91 -14.43 2.71 7.02
CA ARG A 91 -14.83 3.99 7.62
C ARG A 91 -13.91 4.37 8.78
N ARG A 92 -13.66 3.43 9.71
CA ARG A 92 -12.77 3.68 10.84
C ARG A 92 -11.33 3.98 10.42
N ILE A 93 -10.83 3.31 9.37
CA ILE A 93 -9.52 3.61 8.78
C ILE A 93 -9.48 5.06 8.29
N HIS A 94 -10.46 5.50 7.51
CA HIS A 94 -10.52 6.88 7.02
C HIS A 94 -10.65 7.89 8.17
N ASP A 95 -11.49 7.63 9.17
CA ASP A 95 -11.65 8.51 10.34
C ASP A 95 -10.32 8.74 11.07
N ILE A 96 -9.47 7.71 11.19
CA ILE A 96 -8.15 7.82 11.83
C ILE A 96 -7.18 8.59 10.92
N GLN A 97 -7.20 8.33 9.61
CA GLN A 97 -6.37 9.05 8.64
C GLN A 97 -6.70 10.56 8.67
N ASP A 98 -7.98 10.94 8.65
CA ASP A 98 -8.43 12.33 8.73
C ASP A 98 -7.93 13.02 10.02
N ARG A 99 -7.97 12.32 11.16
CA ARG A 99 -7.43 12.83 12.44
C ARG A 99 -5.92 13.03 12.37
N LEU A 100 -5.19 12.06 11.81
CA LEU A 100 -3.73 12.15 11.65
C LEU A 100 -3.35 13.30 10.71
N GLU A 101 -4.07 13.49 9.61
CA GLU A 101 -3.89 14.60 8.68
C GLU A 101 -4.12 15.95 9.36
N ALA A 102 -5.20 16.09 10.14
CA ALA A 102 -5.49 17.29 10.91
C ALA A 102 -4.36 17.63 11.92
N LEU A 103 -3.83 16.62 12.62
CA LEU A 103 -2.71 16.78 13.55
C LEU A 103 -1.40 17.16 12.83
N ALA A 104 -1.18 16.62 11.62
CA ALA A 104 0.02 16.89 10.82
C ALA A 104 -0.02 18.25 10.11
N ALA A 105 -1.21 18.75 9.74
CA ALA A 105 -1.39 19.92 8.89
C ALA A 105 -0.56 21.16 9.30
N PRO A 106 -0.47 21.58 10.57
CA PRO A 106 0.33 22.75 10.96
C PRO A 106 1.84 22.56 10.73
N ARG A 107 2.34 21.32 10.88
CA ARG A 107 3.76 21.01 10.61
C ARG A 107 4.02 21.00 9.11
N THR A 108 3.14 20.36 8.34
CA THR A 108 3.24 20.32 6.87
C THR A 108 3.16 21.72 6.26
N ALA A 109 2.26 22.58 6.76
CA ALA A 109 2.16 23.97 6.32
C ALA A 109 3.43 24.79 6.64
N ARG A 110 4.03 24.59 7.82
CA ARG A 110 5.31 25.23 8.17
C ARG A 110 6.45 24.75 7.28
N LEU A 111 6.49 23.45 6.98
CA LEU A 111 7.49 22.88 6.08
C LEU A 111 7.34 23.44 4.66
N ALA A 112 6.13 23.47 4.12
CA ALA A 112 5.84 24.02 2.79
C ALA A 112 6.25 25.50 2.68
N ARG A 113 5.96 26.32 3.71
CA ARG A 113 6.41 27.72 3.75
C ARG A 113 7.93 27.85 3.76
N ARG A 114 8.64 26.95 4.44
CA ARG A 114 10.11 26.95 4.50
C ARG A 114 10.73 26.52 3.18
N MET A 115 10.15 25.51 2.52
CA MET A 115 10.64 25.00 1.24
C MET A 115 10.48 26.02 0.11
N GLY A 116 9.58 27.00 0.27
CA GLY A 116 9.26 27.95 -0.79
C GLY A 116 8.49 27.27 -1.93
N PRO A 117 7.98 28.03 -2.90
CA PRO A 117 7.38 27.41 -4.08
C PRO A 117 8.45 26.74 -4.92
N ASP A 118 8.10 25.62 -5.57
CA ASP A 118 8.98 24.92 -6.49
C ASP A 118 9.36 25.86 -7.65
N MET A 119 10.59 26.37 -7.59
CA MET A 119 11.10 27.34 -8.55
C MET A 119 11.22 26.74 -9.94
N ALA A 120 11.47 25.44 -10.08
CA ALA A 120 11.54 24.77 -11.38
C ALA A 120 10.15 24.72 -12.04
N TYR A 121 9.13 24.36 -11.26
CA TYR A 121 7.75 24.39 -11.72
C TYR A 121 7.29 25.82 -12.03
N LEU A 122 7.56 26.79 -11.16
CA LEU A 122 7.20 28.20 -11.37
C LEU A 122 7.88 28.79 -12.61
N ASN A 123 9.19 28.54 -12.79
CA ASN A 123 9.94 29.02 -13.95
C ASN A 123 9.39 28.44 -15.25
N LYS A 124 9.06 27.14 -15.27
CA LYS A 124 8.42 26.50 -16.43
C LYS A 124 7.05 27.10 -16.75
N THR A 125 6.27 27.42 -15.71
CA THR A 125 4.95 28.04 -15.87
C THR A 125 5.07 29.48 -16.36
N LEU A 126 6.01 30.26 -15.81
CA LEU A 126 6.31 31.63 -16.22
C LEU A 126 6.84 31.70 -17.66
N ALA A 127 7.73 30.77 -18.06
CA ALA A 127 8.25 30.68 -19.43
C ALA A 127 7.12 30.44 -20.43
N ARG A 128 6.21 29.49 -20.14
CA ARG A 128 5.03 29.23 -20.97
C ARG A 128 4.09 30.44 -21.09
N ILE A 129 3.88 31.18 -20.00
CA ILE A 129 3.05 32.41 -19.99
C ILE A 129 3.73 33.53 -20.79
N ALA A 130 5.05 33.65 -20.68
CA ALA A 130 5.86 34.63 -21.41
C ALA A 130 6.08 34.27 -22.89
N GLY A 131 5.63 33.09 -23.36
CA GLY A 131 5.84 32.63 -24.73
C GLY A 131 7.29 32.21 -25.02
N VAL A 132 8.05 31.89 -23.99
CA VAL A 132 9.44 31.42 -24.07
C VAL A 132 9.46 29.91 -23.85
N GLU A 133 10.22 29.16 -24.66
CA GLU A 133 10.43 27.72 -24.42
C GLU A 133 11.15 27.55 -23.07
N PRO A 134 10.63 26.74 -22.14
CA PRO A 134 11.30 26.53 -20.87
C PRO A 134 12.64 25.83 -21.11
N GLU A 135 13.74 26.39 -20.60
CA GLU A 135 15.00 25.65 -20.58
C GLU A 135 14.82 24.42 -19.68
N ASP A 136 15.04 23.24 -20.24
CA ASP A 136 15.10 22.00 -19.48
C ASP A 136 16.40 22.06 -18.67
N ASP A 137 16.34 22.61 -17.46
CA ASP A 137 17.35 22.36 -16.44
C ASP A 137 17.26 20.86 -16.12
N GLU A 138 18.02 20.06 -16.86
CA GLU A 138 18.30 18.67 -16.57
C GLU A 138 18.81 18.61 -15.12
N THR A 139 18.00 18.08 -14.22
CA THR A 139 18.51 17.52 -12.97
C THR A 139 19.69 16.63 -13.32
N PRO A 140 20.90 16.86 -12.78
CA PRO A 140 22.03 15.99 -13.05
C PRO A 140 21.63 14.57 -12.64
N GLN A 141 21.72 13.67 -13.60
CA GLN A 141 21.57 12.24 -13.43
C GLN A 141 22.50 11.80 -12.29
N ALA A 142 21.92 11.41 -11.16
CA ALA A 142 22.65 10.82 -10.04
C ALA A 142 22.98 9.37 -10.39
N ASP A 143 24.04 9.16 -11.18
CA ASP A 143 24.67 7.86 -11.41
C ASP A 143 26.16 7.93 -11.00
N ALA A 144 26.49 7.33 -9.84
CA ALA A 144 27.76 6.76 -9.34
C ALA A 144 27.67 6.72 -7.79
N ASP A 145 27.76 5.60 -7.06
CA ASP A 145 28.46 4.32 -7.22
C ASP A 145 27.59 3.09 -6.88
#